data_AF-A0A9Q0AT21-F1
#
_entry.id   AF-A0A9Q0AT21-F1
#
_cell.length_a   1.000
_cell.length_b   1.000
_cell.length_c   1.000
_cell.angle_alpha   90.00
_cell.angle_beta   90.00
_cell.angle_gamma   90.00
#
_symmetry.space_group_name_H-M   'P 1'
#
loop_
_entity.id
_entity.type
_entity.pdbx_description
1 polymer ?
#
loop_
_entity_poly.entity_id
_entity_poly.type
_entity_poly.pdbx_seq_one_letter_code
_entity_poly.pdbx_strand_id
1 'polypeptide(L)'
;MGGRAFSDSPLCLKTPRMPPDIYRHMRDKCHAALRQRFLVVASPIESPEKYDYGDVDIFVTWDVIGTPLGGFEDITQLLGATHAKTKGLVNTSAQFAVPWPIHLDETNEQAPEPEYRHVQIDLHVCDTLEDFHWGLFFYAHGDLFSMLRVMMRPYNLTVTVKGLYLQIREMVHNKPKVLITKDPEKALRLLGYDPDGQEWEREFSSLDELFVYTTKCRFFRGFQGTNFEWSDQQILAFRPIFRAWIRDFVPTCKGRCWGTTMSAEAVRDEALEKFPSARMEYHELIIKHEKQKDLFTRVIKPNVPANDYGLLWRAIAARALREIIMNEDYSLEIKPAKPLKSCDGLFIETEVEAFVSDTWQQVGEAAWERHYGDNGRYDQALDKAVRLECEEDEEECDNICPQEIFEVCYEEVEW
;
A
#
# COMPACT_ATOMS: atom_id res chain seq x y z
N MET A 1 -1.39 -6.19 15.34
CA MET A 1 -2.53 -6.78 16.07
C MET A 1 -3.61 -7.14 15.06
N GLY A 2 -3.72 -8.42 14.70
CA GLY A 2 -4.84 -8.97 13.93
C GLY A 2 -5.93 -9.56 14.84
N GLY A 3 -6.89 -10.31 14.27
CA GLY A 3 -8.00 -10.90 15.04
C GLY A 3 -9.25 -10.02 15.19
N ARG A 4 -9.44 -9.00 14.34
CA ARG A 4 -10.57 -8.06 14.40
C ARG A 4 -11.54 -8.15 13.21
N ALA A 5 -11.39 -9.14 12.34
CA ALA A 5 -12.17 -9.25 11.10
C ALA A 5 -13.69 -9.27 11.33
N PHE A 6 -14.10 -9.78 12.49
CA PHE A 6 -15.50 -9.98 12.87
C PHE A 6 -15.98 -9.04 13.97
N SER A 7 -15.16 -8.08 14.40
CA SER A 7 -15.46 -7.16 15.49
C SER A 7 -16.51 -6.11 15.12
N ASP A 8 -16.47 -5.61 13.87
CA ASP A 8 -17.34 -4.53 13.37
C ASP A 8 -18.38 -5.01 12.35
N SER A 9 -18.58 -6.33 12.26
CA SER A 9 -19.56 -6.99 11.40
C SER A 9 -20.93 -7.06 12.08
N PRO A 10 -22.08 -7.15 11.38
CA PRO A 10 -23.40 -7.38 11.99
C PRO A 10 -23.46 -8.62 12.93
N LEU A 11 -22.43 -9.47 12.89
CA LEU A 11 -22.26 -10.65 13.72
C LEU A 11 -21.63 -10.37 15.10
N CYS A 12 -20.84 -9.29 15.26
CA CYS A 12 -20.09 -8.93 16.48
C CYS A 12 -19.46 -10.13 17.21
N LEU A 13 -18.74 -10.99 16.48
CA LEU A 13 -18.22 -12.24 17.04
C LEU A 13 -17.09 -11.97 18.03
N LYS A 14 -17.04 -12.77 19.10
CA LYS A 14 -15.96 -12.72 20.08
C LYS A 14 -14.77 -13.53 19.60
N THR A 15 -13.70 -12.83 19.21
CA THR A 15 -12.39 -13.39 18.82
C THR A 15 -11.30 -12.99 19.82
N PRO A 16 -11.29 -13.56 21.04
CA PRO A 16 -10.30 -13.19 22.05
C PRO A 16 -8.89 -13.64 21.65
N ARG A 17 -7.88 -13.04 22.29
CA ARG A 17 -6.49 -13.43 22.09
C ARG A 17 -6.27 -14.88 22.54
N MET A 18 -5.61 -15.68 21.72
CA MET A 18 -5.28 -17.09 21.97
C MET A 18 -3.96 -17.22 22.72
N PRO A 19 -3.88 -18.03 23.79
CA PRO A 19 -2.59 -18.46 24.34
C PRO A 19 -1.88 -19.43 23.36
N PRO A 20 -0.57 -19.67 23.52
CA PRO A 20 0.23 -20.43 22.55
C PRO A 20 -0.26 -21.85 22.28
N ASP A 21 -0.78 -22.54 23.29
CA ASP A 21 -1.29 -23.92 23.13
C ASP A 21 -2.56 -23.97 22.28
N ILE A 22 -3.47 -23.02 22.49
CA ILE A 22 -4.69 -22.87 21.67
C ILE A 22 -4.32 -22.49 20.24
N TYR A 23 -3.41 -21.53 20.06
CA TYR A 23 -2.92 -21.13 18.74
C TYR A 23 -2.34 -22.31 17.96
N ARG A 24 -1.39 -23.05 18.57
CA ARG A 24 -0.75 -24.21 17.93
C ARG A 24 -1.76 -25.31 17.59
N HIS A 25 -2.66 -25.64 18.52
CA HIS A 25 -3.71 -26.62 18.27
C HIS A 25 -4.58 -26.22 17.07
N MET A 26 -5.03 -24.96 17.04
CA MET A 26 -5.92 -24.48 15.98
C MET A 26 -5.22 -24.38 14.64
N ARG A 27 -3.97 -23.91 14.61
CA ARG A 27 -3.13 -23.91 13.41
C ARG A 27 -2.97 -25.31 12.85
N ASP A 28 -2.57 -26.27 13.68
CA ASP A 28 -2.27 -27.64 13.24
C ASP A 28 -3.55 -28.36 12.78
N LYS A 29 -4.68 -28.15 13.48
CA LYS A 29 -6.00 -28.63 13.06
C LYS A 29 -6.41 -28.05 11.70
N CYS A 30 -6.29 -26.74 11.51
CA CYS A 30 -6.65 -26.10 10.25
C CYS A 30 -5.72 -26.52 9.10
N HIS A 31 -4.42 -26.68 9.37
CA HIS A 31 -3.46 -27.23 8.41
C HIS A 31 -3.86 -28.64 7.97
N ALA A 32 -4.18 -29.53 8.91
CA ALA A 32 -4.60 -30.89 8.61
C ALA A 32 -5.89 -30.94 7.78
N ALA A 33 -6.84 -30.06 8.08
CA ALA A 33 -8.06 -29.90 7.30
C ALA A 33 -7.75 -29.42 5.87
N LEU A 34 -7.04 -28.31 5.72
CA LEU A 34 -6.72 -27.71 4.41
C LEU A 34 -5.88 -28.63 3.51
N ARG A 35 -5.02 -29.49 4.06
CA ARG A 35 -4.26 -30.49 3.30
C ARG A 35 -5.11 -31.54 2.60
N GLN A 36 -6.40 -31.64 2.92
CA GLN A 36 -7.34 -32.49 2.18
C GLN A 36 -7.68 -31.91 0.80
N ARG A 37 -7.39 -30.62 0.56
CA ARG A 37 -7.71 -29.88 -0.68
C ARG A 37 -6.48 -29.25 -1.33
N PHE A 38 -5.54 -28.75 -0.54
CA PHE A 38 -4.35 -28.06 -1.04
C PHE A 38 -3.11 -28.92 -0.85
N LEU A 39 -2.29 -29.03 -1.89
CA LEU A 39 -1.03 -29.78 -1.81
C LEU A 39 0.00 -29.09 -0.92
N VAL A 40 -0.03 -27.75 -0.86
CA VAL A 40 0.90 -26.95 -0.07
C VAL A 40 0.13 -26.08 0.91
N VAL A 41 0.46 -26.23 2.20
CA VAL A 41 -0.15 -25.51 3.32
C VAL A 41 0.92 -25.18 4.35
N ALA A 42 1.05 -23.90 4.71
CA ALA A 42 1.98 -23.42 5.73
C ALA A 42 1.49 -22.15 6.42
N SER A 43 2.14 -21.80 7.53
CA SER A 43 1.99 -20.52 8.21
C SER A 43 3.35 -19.82 8.25
N PRO A 44 3.41 -18.48 8.26
CA PRO A 44 4.65 -17.72 8.39
C PRO A 44 5.37 -18.02 9.71
N ILE A 45 6.67 -17.72 9.77
CA ILE A 45 7.42 -17.77 11.03
C ILE A 45 6.91 -16.67 11.97
N GLU A 46 6.63 -17.01 13.22
CA GLU A 46 6.08 -16.06 14.19
C GLU A 46 7.11 -15.02 14.64
N SER A 47 6.60 -13.93 15.22
CA SER A 47 7.43 -12.97 15.94
C SER A 47 7.86 -13.57 17.29
N PRO A 48 9.11 -13.33 17.74
CA PRO A 48 9.59 -13.88 19.01
C PRO A 48 8.80 -13.33 20.21
N GLU A 49 8.81 -14.07 21.32
CA GLU A 49 8.21 -13.67 22.60
C GLU A 49 6.69 -13.36 22.53
N LYS A 50 5.98 -13.95 21.57
CA LYS A 50 4.53 -13.77 21.43
C LYS A 50 3.77 -14.62 22.47
N TYR A 51 3.28 -13.95 23.51
CA TYR A 51 2.49 -14.58 24.58
C TYR A 51 1.02 -14.82 24.20
N ASP A 52 0.52 -14.14 23.16
CA ASP A 52 -0.84 -14.34 22.66
C ASP A 52 -1.00 -14.03 21.15
N TYR A 53 -2.06 -14.55 20.54
CA TYR A 53 -2.31 -14.52 19.09
C TYR A 53 -3.72 -14.02 18.79
N GLY A 54 -3.91 -13.21 17.75
CA GLY A 54 -5.24 -12.67 17.39
C GLY A 54 -5.97 -13.54 16.37
N ASP A 55 -5.18 -14.17 15.53
CA ASP A 55 -5.54 -14.87 14.32
C ASP A 55 -4.50 -15.95 14.02
N VAL A 56 -4.85 -16.82 13.08
CA VAL A 56 -3.96 -17.78 12.46
C VAL A 56 -3.87 -17.47 10.98
N ASP A 57 -2.70 -16.98 10.53
CA ASP A 57 -2.41 -16.78 9.11
C ASP A 57 -2.02 -18.11 8.47
N ILE A 58 -2.73 -18.53 7.42
CA ILE A 58 -2.46 -19.75 6.67
C ILE A 58 -2.38 -19.44 5.18
N PHE A 59 -1.29 -19.85 4.56
CA PHE A 59 -1.08 -19.77 3.12
C PHE A 59 -1.34 -21.14 2.51
N VAL A 60 -1.96 -21.15 1.33
CA VAL A 60 -2.24 -22.37 0.55
C VAL A 60 -2.00 -22.14 -0.94
N THR A 61 -1.55 -23.18 -1.64
CA THR A 61 -1.52 -23.19 -3.12
C THR A 61 -1.72 -24.62 -3.65
N TRP A 62 -1.86 -24.73 -4.98
CA TRP A 62 -2.10 -25.99 -5.69
C TRP A 62 -3.33 -26.75 -5.17
N ASP A 63 -4.50 -26.19 -5.45
CA ASP A 63 -5.79 -26.84 -5.20
C ASP A 63 -5.93 -28.07 -6.11
N VAL A 64 -6.02 -29.26 -5.53
CA VAL A 64 -6.03 -30.54 -6.26
C VAL A 64 -7.43 -31.02 -6.60
N ILE A 65 -8.47 -30.38 -6.04
CA ILE A 65 -9.87 -30.75 -6.29
C ILE A 65 -10.39 -30.03 -7.55
N GLY A 66 -9.74 -28.93 -7.96
CA GLY A 66 -9.90 -28.34 -9.29
C GLY A 66 -11.28 -27.74 -9.58
N THR A 67 -12.11 -27.48 -8.56
CA THR A 67 -13.29 -26.65 -8.75
C THR A 67 -12.83 -25.21 -9.00
N PRO A 68 -13.21 -24.57 -10.12
CA PRO A 68 -12.78 -23.20 -10.42
C PRO A 68 -13.37 -22.27 -9.36
N LEU A 69 -12.56 -21.93 -8.33
CA LEU A 69 -12.90 -21.09 -7.16
C LEU A 69 -14.41 -21.10 -6.85
N GLY A 70 -14.97 -22.31 -6.72
CA GLY A 70 -16.38 -22.54 -6.47
C GLY A 70 -16.72 -22.21 -5.02
N GLY A 71 -16.71 -20.93 -4.68
CA GLY A 71 -17.01 -20.43 -3.34
C GLY A 71 -16.02 -20.86 -2.26
N PHE A 72 -16.12 -20.21 -1.10
CA PHE A 72 -15.40 -20.61 0.12
C PHE A 72 -16.27 -21.52 1.00
N GLU A 73 -17.41 -22.01 0.51
CA GLU A 73 -18.36 -22.85 1.26
C GLU A 73 -17.73 -24.20 1.66
N ASP A 74 -17.09 -24.89 0.70
CA ASP A 74 -16.37 -26.13 0.98
C ASP A 74 -15.24 -25.92 2.00
N ILE A 75 -14.52 -24.80 1.91
CA ILE A 75 -13.45 -24.46 2.86
C ILE A 75 -14.02 -24.14 4.24
N THR A 76 -15.17 -23.47 4.29
CA THR A 76 -15.89 -23.16 5.54
C THR A 76 -16.26 -24.45 6.25
N GLN A 77 -16.83 -25.42 5.52
CA GLN A 77 -17.16 -26.74 6.06
C GLN A 77 -15.91 -27.52 6.47
N LEU A 78 -14.85 -27.51 5.65
CA LEU A 78 -13.59 -28.20 5.90
C LEU A 78 -12.91 -27.72 7.18
N LEU A 79 -12.91 -26.41 7.43
CA LEU A 79 -12.38 -25.81 8.65
C LEU A 79 -13.30 -25.97 9.87
N GLY A 80 -14.56 -26.38 9.65
CA GLY A 80 -15.60 -26.32 10.68
C GLY A 80 -15.89 -24.90 11.13
N ALA A 81 -15.74 -23.92 10.23
CA ALA A 81 -16.02 -22.52 10.50
C ALA A 81 -17.53 -22.28 10.55
N THR A 82 -17.97 -21.43 11.47
CA THR A 82 -19.38 -21.03 11.59
C THR A 82 -19.68 -19.80 10.72
N HIS A 83 -18.66 -19.00 10.43
CA HIS A 83 -18.77 -17.78 9.62
C HIS A 83 -17.55 -17.60 8.72
N ALA A 84 -17.76 -16.96 7.58
CA ALA A 84 -16.73 -16.61 6.63
C ALA A 84 -16.96 -15.19 6.09
N LYS A 85 -15.87 -14.46 5.84
CA LYS A 85 -15.84 -13.17 5.12
C LYS A 85 -14.93 -13.35 3.92
N THR A 86 -15.37 -12.90 2.74
CA THR A 86 -14.65 -13.11 1.46
C THR A 86 -14.65 -11.89 0.55
N LYS A 87 -15.40 -10.83 0.90
CA LYS A 87 -15.53 -9.58 0.12
C LYS A 87 -14.97 -8.40 0.91
N GLY A 88 -14.37 -7.45 0.18
CA GLY A 88 -13.79 -6.23 0.77
C GLY A 88 -12.60 -6.50 1.67
N LEU A 89 -11.83 -7.55 1.37
CA LEU A 89 -10.68 -7.98 2.17
C LEU A 89 -9.38 -7.44 1.59
N VAL A 90 -8.57 -6.85 2.46
CA VAL A 90 -7.24 -6.36 2.10
C VAL A 90 -6.22 -7.42 2.47
N ASN A 91 -5.37 -7.81 1.50
CA ASN A 91 -4.24 -8.72 1.65
C ASN A 91 -4.54 -10.17 2.08
N THR A 92 -5.80 -10.57 2.20
CA THR A 92 -6.20 -11.96 2.50
C THR A 92 -7.29 -12.42 1.53
N SER A 93 -7.38 -13.72 1.27
CA SER A 93 -8.36 -14.27 0.34
C SER A 93 -9.71 -14.52 1.01
N ALA A 94 -9.68 -14.96 2.27
CA ALA A 94 -10.87 -15.16 3.09
C ALA A 94 -10.50 -15.16 4.57
N GLN A 95 -11.45 -14.78 5.41
CA GLN A 95 -11.33 -14.84 6.87
C GLN A 95 -12.44 -15.73 7.42
N PHE A 96 -12.10 -16.59 8.37
CA PHE A 96 -13.05 -17.56 8.94
C PHE A 96 -13.10 -17.43 10.46
N ALA A 97 -14.29 -17.63 11.02
CA ALA A 97 -14.49 -17.78 12.45
C ALA A 97 -14.70 -19.26 12.78
N VAL A 98 -13.70 -19.87 13.41
CA VAL A 98 -13.75 -21.29 13.84
C VAL A 98 -14.02 -21.36 15.33
N PRO A 99 -14.95 -22.21 15.82
CA PRO A 99 -15.24 -22.32 17.25
C PRO A 99 -14.00 -22.57 18.11
N TRP A 100 -13.93 -21.91 19.26
CA TRP A 100 -12.85 -22.05 20.23
C TRP A 100 -12.77 -23.49 20.77
N PRO A 101 -11.57 -24.07 20.95
CA PRO A 101 -11.43 -25.43 21.45
C PRO A 101 -11.62 -25.47 22.98
N ILE A 102 -12.87 -25.56 23.43
CA ILE A 102 -13.28 -25.49 24.85
C ILE A 102 -12.51 -26.48 25.75
N HIS A 103 -12.24 -27.68 25.24
CA HIS A 103 -11.56 -28.76 25.98
C HIS A 103 -10.09 -28.47 26.34
N LEU A 104 -9.50 -27.41 25.79
CA LEU A 104 -8.11 -27.01 26.07
C LEU A 104 -8.01 -25.80 27.00
N ASP A 105 -9.14 -25.26 27.44
CA ASP A 105 -9.22 -23.98 28.17
C ASP A 105 -9.82 -24.18 29.57
N GLU A 106 -9.19 -25.08 30.34
CA GLU A 106 -9.61 -25.44 31.70
C GLU A 106 -9.39 -24.31 32.73
N THR A 107 -8.70 -23.23 32.35
CA THR A 107 -8.14 -22.23 33.29
C THR A 107 -8.90 -20.91 33.39
N ASN A 108 -9.96 -20.69 32.61
CA ASN A 108 -10.54 -19.36 32.47
C ASN A 108 -11.97 -19.23 33.05
N GLU A 109 -12.07 -19.29 34.39
CA GLU A 109 -13.32 -19.12 35.15
C GLU A 109 -14.00 -17.74 34.96
N GLN A 110 -13.31 -16.76 34.37
CA GLN A 110 -13.77 -15.39 34.14
C GLN A 110 -14.06 -15.06 32.67
N ALA A 111 -13.84 -16.00 31.75
CA ALA A 111 -14.11 -15.80 30.33
C ALA A 111 -15.62 -15.91 30.03
N PRO A 112 -16.13 -15.18 29.03
CA PRO A 112 -17.50 -15.38 28.55
C PRO A 112 -17.73 -16.85 28.17
N GLU A 113 -18.98 -17.31 28.35
CA GLU A 113 -19.47 -18.65 28.01
C GLU A 113 -18.74 -19.23 26.78
N PRO A 114 -17.99 -20.35 26.95
CA PRO A 114 -17.07 -20.89 25.93
C PRO A 114 -17.72 -21.14 24.57
N GLU A 115 -19.03 -21.37 24.55
CA GLU A 115 -19.85 -21.64 23.37
C GLU A 115 -19.95 -20.48 22.36
N TYR A 116 -19.55 -19.25 22.71
CA TYR A 116 -19.59 -18.09 21.81
C TYR A 116 -18.23 -17.57 21.33
N ARG A 117 -17.13 -18.23 21.72
CA ARG A 117 -15.77 -17.80 21.34
C ARG A 117 -15.35 -18.41 20.01
N HIS A 118 -14.67 -17.60 19.21
CA HIS A 118 -14.15 -18.01 17.93
C HIS A 118 -12.66 -17.69 17.84
N VAL A 119 -11.97 -18.46 17.01
CA VAL A 119 -10.62 -18.18 16.52
C VAL A 119 -10.75 -17.66 15.10
N GLN A 120 -10.08 -16.54 14.83
CA GLN A 120 -9.99 -16.01 13.48
C GLN A 120 -8.91 -16.75 12.70
N ILE A 121 -9.25 -17.25 11.51
CA ILE A 121 -8.32 -17.86 10.55
C ILE A 121 -8.27 -16.96 9.33
N ASP A 122 -7.09 -16.44 9.00
CA ASP A 122 -6.85 -15.62 7.81
C ASP A 122 -6.21 -16.52 6.75
N LEU A 123 -6.95 -16.79 5.68
CA LEU A 123 -6.55 -17.69 4.60
C LEU A 123 -6.07 -16.91 3.38
N HIS A 124 -4.86 -17.22 2.94
CA HIS A 124 -4.23 -16.68 1.75
C HIS A 124 -4.12 -17.77 0.68
N VAL A 125 -4.99 -17.70 -0.33
CA VAL A 125 -4.93 -18.57 -1.50
C VAL A 125 -3.99 -17.94 -2.53
N CYS A 126 -2.90 -18.64 -2.82
CA CYS A 126 -1.86 -18.18 -3.72
C CYS A 126 -1.98 -18.84 -5.08
N ASP A 127 -1.97 -18.03 -6.14
CA ASP A 127 -2.10 -18.50 -7.53
C ASP A 127 -0.88 -19.34 -7.96
N THR A 128 0.30 -18.99 -7.43
CA THR A 128 1.57 -19.64 -7.76
C THR A 128 2.35 -20.01 -6.49
N LEU A 129 3.27 -20.97 -6.63
CA LEU A 129 4.22 -21.30 -5.55
C LEU A 129 5.15 -20.12 -5.22
N GLU A 130 5.45 -19.27 -6.19
CA GLU A 130 6.23 -18.05 -5.97
C GLU A 130 5.48 -17.06 -5.07
N ASP A 131 4.20 -16.81 -5.33
CA ASP A 131 3.36 -15.97 -4.46
C ASP A 131 3.21 -16.55 -3.05
N PHE A 132 3.14 -17.88 -2.96
CA PHE A 132 3.11 -18.60 -1.68
C PHE A 132 4.39 -18.38 -0.87
N HIS A 133 5.56 -18.61 -1.46
CA HIS A 133 6.85 -18.40 -0.77
C HIS A 133 7.09 -16.94 -0.42
N TRP A 134 6.76 -16.02 -1.33
CA TRP A 134 6.87 -14.59 -1.04
C TRP A 134 5.94 -14.16 0.09
N GLY A 135 4.72 -14.70 0.15
CA GLY A 135 3.78 -14.45 1.24
C GLY A 135 4.34 -14.89 2.59
N LEU A 136 4.80 -16.13 2.70
CA LEU A 136 5.44 -16.63 3.93
C LEU A 136 6.63 -15.77 4.36
N PHE A 137 7.48 -15.40 3.40
CA PHE A 137 8.62 -14.51 3.62
C PHE A 137 8.19 -13.14 4.14
N PHE A 138 7.24 -12.48 3.47
CA PHE A 138 6.79 -11.13 3.80
C PHE A 138 6.12 -11.03 5.18
N TYR A 139 5.41 -12.08 5.61
CA TYR A 139 4.74 -12.12 6.91
C TYR A 139 5.60 -12.70 8.04
N ALA A 140 6.78 -13.25 7.73
CA ALA A 140 7.68 -13.83 8.73
C ALA A 140 8.15 -12.79 9.75
N HIS A 141 8.33 -13.23 10.99
CA HIS A 141 8.80 -12.46 12.15
C HIS A 141 7.93 -11.26 12.53
N GLY A 142 6.71 -11.18 12.01
CA GLY A 142 5.75 -10.13 12.34
C GLY A 142 6.15 -8.75 11.80
N ASP A 143 6.72 -7.91 12.66
CA ASP A 143 6.98 -6.49 12.32
C ASP A 143 8.29 -6.24 11.57
N LEU A 144 9.05 -7.28 11.21
CA LEU A 144 10.33 -7.16 10.50
C LEU A 144 10.22 -6.29 9.25
N PHE A 145 9.28 -6.59 8.35
CA PHE A 145 9.10 -5.80 7.13
C PHE A 145 8.54 -4.40 7.36
N SER A 146 7.82 -4.17 8.46
CA SER A 146 7.44 -2.82 8.89
C SER A 146 8.69 -2.00 9.22
N MET A 147 9.65 -2.60 9.94
CA MET A 147 10.94 -1.98 10.27
C MET A 147 11.80 -1.74 9.01
N LEU A 148 11.93 -2.76 8.15
CA LEU A 148 12.69 -2.67 6.89
C LEU A 148 12.13 -1.60 5.94
N ARG A 149 10.80 -1.47 5.86
CA ARG A 149 10.15 -0.45 5.02
C ARG A 149 10.65 0.96 5.31
N VAL A 150 10.81 1.32 6.58
CA VAL A 150 11.29 2.66 6.97
C VAL A 150 12.72 2.89 6.47
N MET A 151 13.58 1.86 6.55
CA MET A 151 14.96 1.92 6.07
C MET A 151 15.07 1.97 4.54
N MET A 152 14.14 1.32 3.84
CA MET A 152 14.13 1.21 2.38
C MET A 152 13.57 2.45 1.67
N ARG A 153 12.65 3.18 2.31
CA ARG A 153 11.94 4.33 1.71
C ARG A 153 12.87 5.42 1.15
N PRO A 154 13.96 5.84 1.81
CA PRO A 154 14.89 6.84 1.26
C PRO A 154 15.53 6.43 -0.07
N TYR A 155 15.58 5.13 -0.35
CA TYR A 155 16.16 4.54 -1.56
C TYR A 155 15.11 4.15 -2.59
N ASN A 156 13.87 4.63 -2.43
CA ASN A 156 12.76 4.36 -3.35
C ASN A 156 12.42 2.87 -3.45
N LEU A 157 12.77 2.06 -2.46
CA LEU A 157 12.39 0.66 -2.40
C LEU A 157 11.13 0.50 -1.56
N THR A 158 10.19 -0.31 -2.05
CA THR A 158 8.95 -0.62 -1.34
C THR A 158 8.64 -2.10 -1.40
N VAL A 159 8.20 -2.66 -0.28
CA VAL A 159 7.88 -4.08 -0.13
C VAL A 159 6.39 -4.25 0.10
N THR A 160 5.79 -5.19 -0.59
CA THR A 160 4.35 -5.50 -0.50
C THR A 160 4.14 -7.01 -0.49
N VAL A 161 2.91 -7.45 -0.26
CA VAL A 161 2.50 -8.86 -0.39
C VAL A 161 2.68 -9.42 -1.81
N LYS A 162 2.96 -8.57 -2.81
CA LYS A 162 3.16 -8.96 -4.21
C LYS A 162 4.61 -8.88 -4.67
N GLY A 163 5.55 -8.46 -3.84
CA GLY A 163 6.96 -8.36 -4.22
C GLY A 163 7.69 -7.17 -3.62
N LEU A 164 8.98 -7.12 -3.92
CA LEU A 164 9.85 -5.98 -3.73
C LEU A 164 9.87 -5.13 -5.00
N TYR A 165 9.67 -3.82 -4.85
CA TYR A 165 9.54 -2.88 -5.95
C TYR A 165 10.49 -1.69 -5.81
N LEU A 166 10.83 -1.11 -6.95
CA LEU A 166 11.49 0.17 -7.07
C LEU A 166 10.47 1.21 -7.52
N GLN A 167 10.35 2.27 -6.74
CA GLN A 167 9.48 3.40 -6.95
C GLN A 167 10.15 4.42 -7.89
N ILE A 168 9.52 4.74 -9.02
CA ILE A 168 10.01 5.80 -9.92
C ILE A 168 9.51 7.13 -9.38
N ARG A 169 10.39 7.94 -8.76
CA ARG A 169 10.01 9.22 -8.13
C ARG A 169 9.97 10.38 -9.11
N GLU A 170 10.68 10.25 -10.22
CA GLU A 170 10.69 11.18 -11.34
C GLU A 170 9.27 11.39 -11.89
N MET A 171 8.40 10.38 -11.73
CA MET A 171 7.00 10.43 -12.11
C MET A 171 6.13 10.81 -10.91
N VAL A 172 5.77 12.09 -10.83
CA VAL A 172 4.98 12.66 -9.72
C VAL A 172 3.57 12.05 -9.65
N HIS A 173 3.02 11.61 -10.79
CA HIS A 173 1.65 11.08 -10.91
C HIS A 173 1.64 9.55 -10.91
N ASN A 174 0.69 8.96 -10.17
CA ASN A 174 0.53 7.52 -9.95
C ASN A 174 1.73 6.76 -9.34
N LYS A 175 2.88 7.42 -9.12
CA LYS A 175 4.08 6.84 -8.52
C LYS A 175 4.27 5.40 -9.03
N PRO A 176 4.54 5.19 -10.32
CA PRO A 176 4.68 3.85 -10.86
C PRO A 176 5.85 3.15 -10.19
N LYS A 177 5.67 1.86 -9.98
CA LYS A 177 6.64 1.00 -9.32
C LYS A 177 6.95 -0.17 -10.23
N VAL A 178 8.22 -0.53 -10.29
CA VAL A 178 8.72 -1.65 -11.10
C VAL A 178 9.03 -2.81 -10.17
N LEU A 179 8.58 -4.01 -10.54
CA LEU A 179 8.88 -5.21 -9.75
C LEU A 179 10.36 -5.53 -9.85
N ILE A 180 11.05 -5.50 -8.72
CA ILE A 180 12.46 -5.91 -8.62
C ILE A 180 12.54 -7.43 -8.50
N THR A 181 11.82 -8.00 -7.53
CA THR A 181 11.84 -9.45 -7.30
C THR A 181 10.64 -9.91 -6.46
N LYS A 182 10.20 -11.15 -6.68
CA LYS A 182 9.36 -11.95 -5.78
C LYS A 182 10.11 -13.13 -5.14
N ASP A 183 11.41 -13.21 -5.40
CA ASP A 183 12.30 -14.22 -4.86
C ASP A 183 12.89 -13.72 -3.52
N PRO A 184 12.59 -14.40 -2.38
CA PRO A 184 13.12 -14.05 -1.06
C PRO A 184 14.64 -13.96 -1.01
N GLU A 185 15.36 -14.88 -1.66
CA GLU A 185 16.83 -14.92 -1.65
C GLU A 185 17.38 -13.64 -2.29
N LYS A 186 16.86 -13.28 -3.47
CA LYS A 186 17.28 -12.07 -4.18
C LYS A 186 16.93 -10.80 -3.41
N ALA A 187 15.79 -10.78 -2.72
CA ALA A 187 15.41 -9.67 -1.85
C ALA A 187 16.40 -9.52 -0.69
N LEU A 188 16.75 -10.62 -0.01
CA LEU A 188 17.72 -10.62 1.09
C LEU A 188 19.10 -10.12 0.64
N ARG A 189 19.62 -10.64 -0.47
CA ARG A 189 20.89 -10.18 -1.04
C ARG A 189 20.88 -8.69 -1.37
N LEU A 190 19.76 -8.16 -1.90
CA LEU A 190 19.63 -6.72 -2.17
C LEU A 190 19.52 -5.87 -0.89
N LEU A 191 18.98 -6.42 0.19
CA LEU A 191 18.90 -5.77 1.50
C LEU A 191 20.20 -5.91 2.32
N GLY A 192 21.18 -6.67 1.83
CA GLY A 192 22.47 -6.91 2.49
C GLY A 192 22.45 -8.03 3.51
N TYR A 193 21.42 -8.89 3.49
CA TYR A 193 21.31 -10.07 4.34
C TYR A 193 21.93 -11.30 3.67
N ASP A 194 22.34 -12.23 4.53
CA ASP A 194 22.70 -13.59 4.13
C ASP A 194 21.41 -14.42 3.96
N PRO A 195 21.08 -14.90 2.75
CA PRO A 195 19.89 -15.71 2.56
C PRO A 195 20.01 -17.13 3.12
N ASP A 196 21.23 -17.61 3.37
CA ASP A 196 21.48 -18.93 3.96
C ASP A 196 21.49 -18.88 5.50
N GLY A 197 21.07 -17.75 6.09
CA GLY A 197 20.98 -17.53 7.52
C GLY A 197 19.83 -18.32 8.18
N GLN A 198 20.08 -18.84 9.38
CA GLN A 198 19.09 -19.59 10.17
C GLN A 198 17.87 -18.74 10.57
N GLU A 199 17.97 -17.42 10.46
CA GLU A 199 16.88 -16.50 10.77
C GLU A 199 15.63 -16.76 9.93
N TRP A 200 15.74 -17.33 8.72
CA TRP A 200 14.60 -17.64 7.85
C TRP A 200 14.11 -19.09 7.94
N GLU A 201 14.62 -19.86 8.90
CA GLU A 201 14.20 -21.25 9.15
C GLU A 201 13.43 -21.40 10.48
N ARG A 202 13.58 -20.44 11.40
CA ARG A 202 13.00 -20.50 12.75
C ARG A 202 12.75 -19.12 13.36
N GLU A 203 11.97 -19.11 14.42
CA GLU A 203 11.77 -17.91 15.24
C GLU A 203 13.08 -17.44 15.89
N PHE A 204 13.21 -16.12 16.10
CA PHE A 204 14.27 -15.55 16.92
C PHE A 204 14.10 -15.96 18.38
N SER A 205 15.19 -15.99 19.15
CA SER A 205 15.11 -16.34 20.58
C SER A 205 14.53 -15.21 21.42
N SER A 206 14.68 -13.97 20.95
CA SER A 206 14.20 -12.77 21.64
C SER A 206 13.89 -11.62 20.68
N LEU A 207 13.16 -10.62 21.19
CA LEU A 207 12.95 -9.35 20.47
C LEU A 207 14.29 -8.62 20.22
N ASP A 208 15.23 -8.70 21.16
CA ASP A 208 16.55 -8.10 21.01
C ASP A 208 17.34 -8.73 19.84
N GLU A 209 17.26 -10.05 19.66
CA GLU A 209 17.89 -10.72 18.51
C GLU A 209 17.25 -10.28 17.18
N LEU A 210 15.92 -10.20 17.11
CA LEU A 210 15.20 -9.67 15.95
C LEU A 210 15.63 -8.23 15.64
N PHE A 211 15.75 -7.39 16.66
CA PHE A 211 16.18 -6.01 16.54
C PHE A 211 17.63 -5.91 16.04
N VAL A 212 18.57 -6.65 16.64
CA VAL A 212 19.96 -6.72 16.17
C VAL A 212 20.01 -7.20 14.72
N TYR A 213 19.26 -8.24 14.36
CA TYR A 213 19.17 -8.71 12.98
C TYR A 213 18.64 -7.63 12.04
N THR A 214 17.60 -6.90 12.44
CA THR A 214 17.03 -5.79 11.68
C THR A 214 18.07 -4.71 11.37
N THR A 215 19.03 -4.44 12.28
CA THR A 215 20.14 -3.49 12.02
C THR A 215 21.15 -3.96 10.97
N LYS A 216 21.21 -5.26 10.65
CA LYS A 216 22.13 -5.80 9.62
C LYS A 216 21.73 -5.39 8.20
N CYS A 217 20.51 -4.88 8.00
CA CYS A 217 20.10 -4.29 6.72
C CYS A 217 21.10 -3.21 6.30
N ARG A 218 21.62 -3.28 5.08
CA ARG A 218 22.66 -2.34 4.60
C ARG A 218 22.16 -0.88 4.52
N PHE A 219 20.85 -0.68 4.57
CA PHE A 219 20.20 0.63 4.59
C PHE A 219 19.97 1.18 6.00
N PHE A 220 20.32 0.43 7.05
CA PHE A 220 20.21 0.91 8.42
C PHE A 220 21.22 2.02 8.72
N ARG A 221 20.73 3.19 9.12
CA ARG A 221 21.54 4.37 9.48
C ARG A 221 21.07 5.04 10.78
N GLY A 222 20.35 4.29 11.62
CA GLY A 222 19.49 4.88 12.65
C GLY A 222 18.33 5.67 12.05
N PHE A 223 17.62 6.45 12.88
CA PHE A 223 16.46 7.26 12.46
C PHE A 223 16.67 8.77 12.62
N GLN A 224 17.91 9.25 12.69
CA GLN A 224 18.16 10.70 12.73
C GLN A 224 17.67 11.33 11.42
N GLY A 225 16.62 12.16 11.49
CA GLY A 225 16.05 12.86 10.34
C GLY A 225 15.10 12.02 9.47
N THR A 226 14.64 10.84 9.94
CA THR A 226 13.61 10.08 9.21
C THR A 226 12.24 10.72 9.43
N ASN A 227 11.66 11.29 8.38
CA ASN A 227 10.27 11.74 8.40
C ASN A 227 9.35 10.52 8.34
N PHE A 228 8.71 10.21 9.46
CA PHE A 228 7.64 9.21 9.52
C PHE A 228 6.42 9.74 8.76
N GLU A 229 5.98 8.96 7.78
CA GLU A 229 4.74 9.24 7.06
C GLU A 229 3.53 8.94 7.97
N TRP A 230 2.36 9.45 7.63
CA TRP A 230 1.12 9.18 8.37
C TRP A 230 0.89 7.67 8.58
N SER A 231 1.18 6.85 7.57
CA SER A 231 1.09 5.39 7.66
C SER A 231 2.03 4.80 8.72
N ASP A 232 3.24 5.34 8.89
CA ASP A 232 4.16 4.90 9.95
C ASP A 232 3.64 5.31 11.32
N GLN A 233 2.99 6.47 11.44
CA GLN A 233 2.39 6.93 12.70
C GLN A 233 1.25 5.99 13.13
N GLN A 234 0.46 5.51 12.18
CA GLN A 234 -0.55 4.48 12.45
C GLN A 234 0.09 3.17 12.92
N ILE A 235 1.16 2.72 12.25
CA ILE A 235 1.89 1.50 12.67
C ILE A 235 2.47 1.70 14.08
N LEU A 236 3.10 2.84 14.38
CA LEU A 236 3.61 3.19 15.72
C LEU A 236 2.51 3.14 16.80
N ALA A 237 1.30 3.59 16.47
CA ALA A 237 0.17 3.57 17.39
C ALA A 237 -0.28 2.14 17.70
N PHE A 238 -0.41 1.28 16.68
CA PHE A 238 -1.07 -0.02 16.82
C PHE A 238 -0.15 -1.24 16.91
N ARG A 239 1.15 -1.09 16.64
CA ARG A 239 2.12 -2.19 16.61
C ARG A 239 3.20 -2.05 17.69
N PRO A 240 3.05 -2.75 18.84
CA PRO A 240 3.96 -2.60 19.97
C PRO A 240 5.43 -2.94 19.67
N ILE A 241 5.70 -3.98 18.87
CA ILE A 241 7.07 -4.40 18.53
C ILE A 241 7.75 -3.33 17.67
N PHE A 242 7.08 -2.87 16.61
CA PHE A 242 7.57 -1.73 15.82
C PHE A 242 7.79 -0.47 16.67
N ARG A 243 6.89 -0.18 17.61
CA ARG A 243 7.03 0.96 18.53
C ARG A 243 8.26 0.83 19.42
N ALA A 244 8.49 -0.35 20.02
CA ALA A 244 9.64 -0.64 20.87
C ALA A 244 10.96 -0.52 20.08
N TRP A 245 10.98 -1.03 18.84
CA TRP A 245 12.11 -0.84 17.94
C TRP A 245 12.47 0.64 17.74
N ILE A 246 11.48 1.46 17.34
CA ILE A 246 11.70 2.89 17.05
C ILE A 246 12.06 3.69 18.31
N ARG A 247 11.32 3.49 19.41
CA ARG A 247 11.40 4.35 20.61
C ARG A 247 12.44 3.90 21.62
N ASP A 248 12.71 2.61 21.72
CA ASP A 248 13.53 2.05 22.79
C ASP A 248 14.85 1.52 22.23
N PHE A 249 14.83 0.72 21.17
CA PHE A 249 16.04 0.08 20.64
C PHE A 249 16.91 1.03 19.80
N VAL A 250 16.37 1.65 18.74
CA VAL A 250 17.20 2.46 17.82
C VAL A 250 17.94 3.62 18.50
N PRO A 251 17.38 4.31 19.51
CA PRO A 251 18.15 5.32 20.26
C PRO A 251 19.42 4.79 20.93
N THR A 252 19.52 3.49 21.22
CA THR A 252 20.73 2.84 21.76
C THR A 252 21.78 2.54 20.70
N CYS A 253 21.42 2.60 19.42
CA CYS A 253 22.33 2.35 18.29
C CYS A 253 23.20 3.57 17.93
N LYS A 254 23.12 4.69 18.68
CA LYS A 254 23.92 5.90 18.43
C LYS A 254 25.41 5.58 18.29
N GLY A 255 26.03 6.07 17.22
CA GLY A 255 27.45 5.84 16.92
C GLY A 255 27.78 4.51 16.25
N ARG A 256 26.79 3.61 16.09
CA ARG A 256 26.88 2.34 15.36
C ARG A 256 26.15 2.42 14.02
N CYS A 257 26.51 3.40 13.19
CA CYS A 257 26.03 3.46 11.81
C CYS A 257 26.93 2.56 10.95
N TRP A 258 26.43 1.39 10.57
CA TRP A 258 27.16 0.41 9.74
C TRP A 258 26.90 0.62 8.24
N GLY A 259 25.95 1.47 7.86
CA GLY A 259 25.55 1.69 6.47
C GLY A 259 26.49 2.62 5.69
N THR A 260 26.86 2.19 4.48
CA THR A 260 27.58 3.01 3.50
C THR A 260 26.70 4.16 3.01
N THR A 261 27.29 5.34 2.76
CA THR A 261 26.59 6.52 2.21
C THR A 261 26.25 6.36 0.71
N MET A 262 25.46 5.34 0.36
CA MET A 262 24.88 5.21 -0.98
C MET A 262 23.77 6.24 -1.18
N SER A 263 23.64 6.75 -2.40
CA SER A 263 22.50 7.58 -2.84
C SER A 263 21.34 6.69 -3.32
N ALA A 264 20.15 7.27 -3.47
CA ALA A 264 19.01 6.55 -4.02
C ALA A 264 19.26 6.10 -5.47
N GLU A 265 19.97 6.93 -6.25
CA GLU A 265 20.35 6.65 -7.63
C GLU A 265 21.33 5.47 -7.70
N ALA A 266 22.31 5.42 -6.81
CA ALA A 266 23.25 4.29 -6.76
C ALA A 266 22.55 2.96 -6.45
N VAL A 267 21.58 2.97 -5.51
CA VAL A 267 20.79 1.77 -5.17
C VAL A 267 19.86 1.39 -6.32
N ARG A 268 19.25 2.38 -6.99
CA ARG A 268 18.44 2.17 -8.19
C ARG A 268 19.26 1.50 -9.28
N ASP A 269 20.41 2.06 -9.62
CA ASP A 269 21.24 1.60 -10.73
C ASP A 269 21.78 0.19 -10.45
N GLU A 270 22.20 -0.10 -9.21
CA GLU A 270 22.57 -1.44 -8.77
C GLU A 270 21.40 -2.44 -8.90
N ALA A 271 20.19 -2.05 -8.49
CA ALA A 271 19.02 -2.91 -8.63
C ALA A 271 18.72 -3.17 -10.12
N LEU A 272 18.69 -2.15 -10.97
CA LEU A 272 18.41 -2.34 -12.39
C LEU A 272 19.52 -3.12 -13.11
N GLU A 273 20.77 -3.06 -12.65
CA GLU A 273 21.84 -3.91 -13.13
C GLU A 273 21.62 -5.39 -12.76
N LYS A 274 21.25 -5.65 -11.50
CA LYS A 274 21.00 -7.02 -11.00
C LYS A 274 19.71 -7.64 -11.55
N PHE A 275 18.74 -6.82 -11.94
CA PHE A 275 17.40 -7.28 -12.34
C PHE A 275 17.05 -6.75 -13.76
N PRO A 276 17.47 -7.44 -14.84
CA PRO A 276 17.28 -6.97 -16.21
C PRO A 276 15.82 -6.77 -16.64
N SER A 277 14.90 -7.62 -16.18
CA SER A 277 13.46 -7.46 -16.46
C SER A 277 12.92 -6.16 -15.87
N ALA A 278 13.31 -5.85 -14.63
CA ALA A 278 12.99 -4.58 -13.98
C ALA A 278 13.63 -3.40 -14.74
N ARG A 279 14.86 -3.55 -15.22
CA ARG A 279 15.51 -2.55 -16.07
C ARG A 279 14.70 -2.23 -17.31
N MET A 280 14.25 -3.23 -18.05
CA MET A 280 13.46 -3.02 -19.26
C MET A 280 12.17 -2.26 -18.95
N GLU A 281 11.39 -2.73 -17.96
CA GLU A 281 10.14 -2.07 -17.54
C GLU A 281 10.38 -0.63 -17.07
N TYR A 282 11.43 -0.39 -16.28
CA TYR A 282 11.81 0.94 -15.84
C TYR A 282 12.10 1.88 -17.03
N HIS A 283 12.90 1.43 -18.00
CA HIS A 283 13.24 2.26 -19.16
C HIS A 283 12.02 2.54 -20.03
N GLU A 284 11.15 1.55 -20.24
CA GLU A 284 9.90 1.74 -20.97
C GLU A 284 9.01 2.79 -20.31
N LEU A 285 8.83 2.72 -18.98
CA LEU A 285 8.06 3.71 -18.24
C LEU A 285 8.68 5.11 -18.36
N ILE A 286 10.00 5.24 -18.20
CA ILE A 286 10.72 6.51 -18.34
C ILE A 286 10.56 7.09 -19.75
N ILE A 287 10.72 6.28 -20.80
CA ILE A 287 10.52 6.73 -22.19
C ILE A 287 9.08 7.21 -22.41
N LYS A 288 8.09 6.48 -21.89
CA LYS A 288 6.68 6.88 -22.01
C LYS A 288 6.42 8.20 -21.28
N HIS A 289 6.95 8.36 -20.07
CA HIS A 289 6.83 9.61 -19.32
C HIS A 289 7.50 10.77 -20.06
N GLU A 290 8.73 10.58 -20.56
CA GLU A 290 9.48 11.64 -21.23
C GLU A 290 8.76 12.14 -22.51
N LYS A 291 8.08 11.25 -23.24
CA LYS A 291 7.26 11.63 -24.40
C LYS A 291 6.04 12.49 -24.05
N GLN A 292 5.56 12.44 -22.81
CA GLN A 292 4.27 13.00 -22.41
C GLN A 292 4.33 13.93 -21.19
N LYS A 293 5.53 14.18 -20.64
CA LYS A 293 5.75 15.06 -19.49
C LYS A 293 5.24 16.48 -19.75
N ASP A 294 5.30 16.92 -21.01
CA ASP A 294 4.89 18.24 -21.45
C ASP A 294 3.47 18.25 -22.05
N LEU A 295 2.70 17.16 -21.95
CA LEU A 295 1.34 17.09 -22.51
C LEU A 295 0.44 18.21 -21.96
N PHE A 296 0.56 18.50 -20.66
CA PHE A 296 -0.22 19.55 -20.03
C PHE A 296 0.08 20.93 -20.62
N THR A 297 1.35 21.28 -20.76
CA THR A 297 1.78 22.60 -21.25
C THR A 297 1.65 22.74 -22.77
N ARG A 298 1.80 21.64 -23.51
CA ARG A 298 1.79 21.62 -24.98
C ARG A 298 0.39 21.42 -25.59
N VAL A 299 -0.49 20.69 -24.92
CA VAL A 299 -1.81 20.31 -25.48
C VAL A 299 -2.95 20.81 -24.60
N ILE A 300 -2.97 20.49 -23.30
CA ILE A 300 -4.15 20.78 -22.46
C ILE A 300 -4.31 22.29 -22.23
N LYS A 301 -3.31 22.96 -21.65
CA LYS A 301 -3.37 24.38 -21.27
C LYS A 301 -3.59 25.32 -22.48
N PRO A 302 -2.93 25.11 -23.64
CA PRO A 302 -3.16 25.96 -24.81
C PRO A 302 -4.58 25.86 -25.39
N ASN A 303 -5.23 24.69 -25.26
CA ASN A 303 -6.56 24.44 -25.83
C ASN A 303 -7.72 24.88 -24.93
N VAL A 304 -7.46 25.39 -23.72
CA VAL A 304 -8.48 26.09 -22.93
C VAL A 304 -8.54 27.54 -23.41
N PRO A 305 -9.64 28.03 -24.02
CA PRO A 305 -9.74 29.40 -24.48
C PRO A 305 -9.67 30.43 -23.34
N ALA A 306 -9.38 31.68 -23.69
CA ALA A 306 -9.71 32.81 -22.81
C ALA A 306 -11.24 32.96 -22.76
N ASN A 307 -11.78 33.33 -21.60
CA ASN A 307 -13.20 33.59 -21.42
C ASN A 307 -13.40 34.83 -20.54
N ASP A 308 -14.66 35.26 -20.42
CA ASP A 308 -15.04 36.49 -19.69
C ASP A 308 -14.76 36.43 -18.17
N TYR A 309 -14.34 35.28 -17.64
CA TYR A 309 -14.01 35.06 -16.22
C TYR A 309 -12.50 35.24 -15.92
N GLY A 310 -11.70 35.47 -16.95
CA GLY A 310 -10.29 35.84 -16.87
C GLY A 310 -9.29 34.71 -16.54
N LEU A 311 -8.04 35.11 -16.33
CA LEU A 311 -6.87 34.20 -16.22
C LEU A 311 -7.00 33.17 -15.09
N LEU A 312 -7.61 33.55 -13.97
CA LEU A 312 -7.81 32.66 -12.82
C LEU A 312 -8.74 31.50 -13.15
N TRP A 313 -9.87 31.79 -13.81
CA TRP A 313 -10.81 30.76 -14.23
C TRP A 313 -10.15 29.78 -15.21
N ARG A 314 -9.43 30.32 -16.20
CA ARG A 314 -8.70 29.52 -17.17
C ARG A 314 -7.67 28.59 -16.51
N ALA A 315 -6.97 29.07 -15.49
CA ALA A 315 -6.01 28.26 -14.73
C ALA A 315 -6.69 27.11 -13.97
N ILE A 316 -7.86 27.37 -13.36
CA ILE A 316 -8.66 26.35 -12.66
C ILE A 316 -9.20 25.31 -13.64
N ALA A 317 -9.79 25.75 -14.75
CA ALA A 317 -10.31 24.86 -15.79
C ALA A 317 -9.20 23.97 -16.37
N ALA A 318 -8.03 24.55 -16.71
CA ALA A 318 -6.89 23.80 -17.21
C ALA A 318 -6.39 22.77 -16.18
N ARG A 319 -6.36 23.12 -14.89
CA ARG A 319 -5.96 22.19 -13.83
C ARG A 319 -6.98 21.06 -13.67
N ALA A 320 -8.28 21.35 -13.67
CA ALA A 320 -9.31 20.33 -13.58
C ALA A 320 -9.27 19.38 -14.80
N LEU A 321 -9.06 19.90 -16.01
CA LEU A 321 -8.84 19.08 -17.20
C LEU A 321 -7.60 18.19 -17.08
N ARG A 322 -6.51 18.70 -16.49
CA ARG A 322 -5.32 17.87 -16.21
C ARG A 322 -5.67 16.71 -15.29
N GLU A 323 -6.45 16.92 -14.23
CA GLU A 323 -6.86 15.85 -13.31
C GLU A 323 -7.73 14.80 -14.02
N ILE A 324 -8.73 15.23 -14.80
CA ILE A 324 -9.60 14.32 -15.56
C ILE A 324 -8.81 13.51 -16.60
N ILE A 325 -7.93 14.17 -17.36
CA ILE A 325 -7.23 13.55 -18.50
C ILE A 325 -6.05 12.71 -18.02
N MET A 326 -5.18 13.29 -17.20
CA MET A 326 -3.91 12.67 -16.82
C MET A 326 -4.06 11.71 -15.63
N ASN A 327 -4.95 12.03 -14.69
CA ASN A 327 -5.12 11.28 -13.45
C ASN A 327 -6.42 10.45 -13.42
N GLU A 328 -7.25 10.54 -14.47
CA GLU A 328 -8.55 9.84 -14.54
C GLU A 328 -9.45 10.15 -13.33
N ASP A 329 -9.29 11.35 -12.76
CA ASP A 329 -10.13 11.84 -11.66
C ASP A 329 -11.45 12.35 -12.24
N TYR A 330 -12.49 11.53 -12.06
CA TYR A 330 -13.83 11.84 -12.51
C TYR A 330 -14.74 12.32 -11.38
N SER A 331 -14.18 12.92 -10.33
CA SER A 331 -14.95 13.48 -9.21
C SER A 331 -15.85 14.66 -9.61
N LEU A 332 -15.62 15.26 -10.79
CA LEU A 332 -16.54 16.23 -11.42
C LEU A 332 -17.60 15.57 -12.31
N GLU A 333 -17.69 14.24 -12.32
CA GLU A 333 -18.61 13.43 -13.12
C GLU A 333 -18.49 13.57 -14.65
N ILE A 334 -17.47 14.29 -15.13
CA ILE A 334 -17.18 14.48 -16.55
C ILE A 334 -16.15 13.45 -16.99
N LYS A 335 -16.47 12.66 -18.03
CA LYS A 335 -15.61 11.58 -18.55
C LYS A 335 -15.45 11.68 -20.07
N PRO A 336 -14.28 11.31 -20.61
CA PRO A 336 -14.09 11.18 -22.05
C PRO A 336 -15.03 10.12 -22.64
N ALA A 337 -15.76 10.48 -23.70
CA ALA A 337 -16.60 9.53 -24.44
C ALA A 337 -15.77 8.51 -25.25
N LYS A 338 -14.52 8.85 -25.56
CA LYS A 338 -13.56 8.00 -26.26
C LYS A 338 -12.31 7.80 -25.42
N PRO A 339 -11.59 6.67 -25.59
CA PRO A 339 -10.30 6.46 -24.95
C PRO A 339 -9.30 7.55 -25.37
N LEU A 340 -8.75 8.27 -24.39
CA LEU A 340 -7.70 9.28 -24.63
C LEU A 340 -6.30 8.67 -24.78
N LYS A 341 -6.14 7.37 -24.51
CA LYS A 341 -4.87 6.64 -24.57
C LYS A 341 -4.91 5.56 -25.65
N SER A 342 -3.76 5.33 -26.30
CA SER A 342 -3.55 4.22 -27.22
C SER A 342 -3.46 2.89 -26.48
N CYS A 343 -3.41 1.77 -27.22
CA CYS A 343 -3.16 0.45 -26.65
C CYS A 343 -1.83 0.35 -25.89
N ASP A 344 -0.85 1.21 -26.20
CA ASP A 344 0.44 1.27 -25.52
C ASP A 344 0.42 2.15 -24.25
N GLY A 345 -0.74 2.73 -23.92
CA GLY A 345 -0.96 3.57 -22.75
C GLY A 345 -0.53 5.03 -22.90
N LEU A 346 -0.13 5.45 -24.11
CA LEU A 346 0.24 6.84 -24.40
C LEU A 346 -1.01 7.66 -24.76
N PHE A 347 -1.12 8.88 -24.24
CA PHE A 347 -2.13 9.85 -24.68
C PHE A 347 -2.10 10.10 -26.20
N ILE A 348 -3.27 10.04 -26.82
CA ILE A 348 -3.52 10.38 -28.21
C ILE A 348 -3.85 11.87 -28.26
N GLU A 349 -2.89 12.70 -28.63
CA GLU A 349 -2.99 14.15 -28.51
C GLU A 349 -4.19 14.75 -29.22
N THR A 350 -4.56 14.22 -30.39
CA THR A 350 -5.73 14.69 -31.15
C THR A 350 -7.05 14.43 -30.41
N GLU A 351 -7.15 13.29 -29.70
CA GLU A 351 -8.34 12.98 -28.91
C GLU A 351 -8.34 13.78 -27.60
N VAL A 352 -7.17 14.05 -27.02
CA VAL A 352 -7.01 14.94 -25.85
C VAL A 352 -7.43 16.36 -26.21
N GLU A 353 -6.95 16.89 -27.33
CA GLU A 353 -7.31 18.21 -27.85
C GLU A 353 -8.81 18.31 -28.10
N ALA A 354 -9.40 17.35 -28.82
CA ALA A 354 -10.84 17.31 -29.05
C ALA A 354 -11.63 17.29 -27.73
N PHE A 355 -11.23 16.46 -26.77
CA PHE A 355 -11.87 16.41 -25.46
C PHE A 355 -11.78 17.74 -24.72
N VAL A 356 -10.62 18.40 -24.71
CA VAL A 356 -10.46 19.72 -24.09
C VAL A 356 -11.35 20.74 -24.79
N SER A 357 -11.34 20.81 -26.11
CA SER A 357 -12.16 21.75 -26.89
C SER A 357 -13.67 21.55 -26.64
N ASP A 358 -14.11 20.31 -26.47
CA ASP A 358 -15.52 19.97 -26.28
C ASP A 358 -15.99 20.19 -24.84
N THR A 359 -15.10 20.16 -23.85
CA THR A 359 -15.49 20.07 -22.42
C THR A 359 -14.93 21.17 -21.51
N TRP A 360 -13.99 22.00 -21.98
CA TRP A 360 -13.32 22.98 -21.13
C TRP A 360 -14.28 23.88 -20.35
N GLN A 361 -15.40 24.28 -20.96
CA GLN A 361 -16.37 25.15 -20.33
C GLN A 361 -17.08 24.43 -19.18
N GLN A 362 -17.63 23.25 -19.46
CA GLN A 362 -18.32 22.43 -18.46
C GLN A 362 -17.41 22.04 -17.30
N VAL A 363 -16.17 21.63 -17.60
CA VAL A 363 -15.16 21.28 -16.59
C VAL A 363 -14.78 22.48 -15.75
N GLY A 364 -14.57 23.64 -16.39
CA GLY A 364 -14.22 24.86 -15.69
C GLY A 364 -15.35 25.37 -14.79
N GLU A 365 -16.60 25.32 -15.24
CA GLU A 365 -17.78 25.67 -14.44
C GLU A 365 -17.90 24.77 -13.20
N ALA A 366 -17.84 23.45 -13.38
CA ALA A 366 -17.92 22.49 -12.27
C ALA A 366 -16.75 22.65 -11.29
N ALA A 367 -15.53 22.85 -11.79
CA ALA A 367 -14.36 23.08 -10.95
C ALA A 367 -14.45 24.41 -10.19
N TRP A 368 -14.94 25.46 -10.84
CA TRP A 368 -15.12 26.78 -10.25
C TRP A 368 -16.17 26.76 -9.14
N GLU A 369 -17.32 26.11 -9.37
CA GLU A 369 -18.37 25.91 -8.37
C GLU A 369 -17.85 25.10 -7.18
N ARG A 370 -17.10 24.01 -7.41
CA ARG A 370 -16.48 23.24 -6.32
C ARG A 370 -15.50 24.07 -5.49
N HIS A 371 -14.79 25.01 -6.11
CA HIS A 371 -13.81 25.85 -5.43
C HIS A 371 -14.39 27.09 -4.73
N TYR A 372 -15.47 27.67 -5.25
CA TYR A 372 -16.00 28.97 -4.80
C TYR A 372 -17.52 29.01 -4.53
N GLY A 373 -18.24 27.91 -4.76
CA GLY A 373 -19.69 27.81 -4.60
C GLY A 373 -20.16 27.91 -3.15
N ASP A 374 -19.33 27.47 -2.18
CA ASP A 374 -19.59 27.68 -0.77
C ASP A 374 -18.91 28.95 -0.25
N ASN A 375 -19.71 29.88 0.29
CA ASN A 375 -19.33 31.07 1.10
C ASN A 375 -18.99 32.40 0.38
N GLY A 376 -19.79 32.87 -0.58
CA GLY A 376 -19.77 34.30 -0.99
C GLY A 376 -18.44 34.82 -1.54
N ARG A 377 -17.53 33.91 -1.91
CA ARG A 377 -16.23 34.20 -2.55
C ARG A 377 -16.34 34.37 -4.06
N TYR A 378 -17.51 34.09 -4.61
CA TYR A 378 -17.81 34.21 -6.04
C TYR A 378 -17.51 35.63 -6.56
N ASP A 379 -18.05 36.66 -5.89
CA ASP A 379 -17.86 38.06 -6.28
C ASP A 379 -16.43 38.56 -5.99
N GLN A 380 -15.77 38.06 -4.94
CA GLN A 380 -14.39 38.43 -4.60
C GLN A 380 -13.35 37.81 -5.54
N ALA A 381 -13.59 36.58 -6.02
CA ALA A 381 -12.74 35.92 -7.01
C ALA A 381 -12.88 36.58 -8.39
N LEU A 382 -14.11 36.99 -8.75
CA LEU A 382 -14.37 37.75 -9.98
C LEU A 382 -13.69 39.14 -9.94
N ASP A 383 -13.81 39.88 -8.82
CA ASP A 383 -13.16 41.20 -8.66
C ASP A 383 -11.63 41.09 -8.66
N LYS A 384 -11.06 39.99 -8.13
CA LYS A 384 -9.62 39.72 -8.18
C LYS A 384 -9.14 39.32 -9.58
N ALA A 385 -9.91 38.54 -10.33
CA ALA A 385 -9.60 38.17 -11.70
C ALA A 385 -9.63 39.38 -12.65
N VAL A 386 -10.64 40.25 -12.51
CA VAL A 386 -10.77 41.50 -13.27
C VAL A 386 -9.64 42.48 -12.94
N ARG A 387 -9.15 42.52 -11.69
CA ARG A 387 -7.99 43.37 -11.31
C ARG A 387 -6.67 42.89 -11.90
N LEU A 388 -6.45 41.58 -11.98
CA LEU A 388 -5.23 41.01 -12.57
C LEU A 388 -5.17 41.23 -14.10
N GLU A 389 -6.31 41.21 -14.79
CA GLU A 389 -6.37 41.57 -16.22
C GLU A 389 -6.05 43.05 -16.50
N CYS A 390 -6.21 43.94 -15.52
CA CYS A 390 -5.86 45.35 -15.64
C CYS A 390 -4.38 45.65 -15.38
N GLU A 391 -3.60 44.69 -14.86
CA GLU A 391 -2.20 44.90 -14.46
C GLU A 391 -1.17 44.17 -15.35
N GLU A 392 -1.60 43.31 -16.30
CA GLU A 392 -0.69 42.58 -17.20
C GLU A 392 -0.49 43.30 -18.56
N ASP A 393 0.14 44.47 -18.53
CA ASP A 393 1.15 44.85 -19.52
C ASP A 393 2.50 44.82 -18.77
N GLU A 394 3.42 43.96 -19.21
CA GLU A 394 4.80 43.73 -18.72
C GLU A 394 5.03 42.49 -17.81
N GLU A 395 5.66 41.48 -18.43
CA GLU A 395 6.61 40.49 -17.88
C GLU A 395 6.69 40.31 -16.35
N GLU A 396 6.01 39.29 -15.80
CA GLU A 396 6.52 38.32 -14.80
C GLU A 396 5.35 37.55 -14.16
N CYS A 397 5.14 36.28 -14.54
CA CYS A 397 4.19 35.40 -13.86
C CYS A 397 4.74 34.00 -13.57
N ASP A 398 6.04 33.92 -13.29
CA ASP A 398 6.69 32.69 -12.80
C ASP A 398 6.67 32.56 -11.26
N ASN A 399 6.12 33.51 -10.49
CA ASN A 399 6.23 33.48 -9.03
C ASN A 399 5.00 34.02 -8.26
N ILE A 400 3.78 33.55 -8.56
CA ILE A 400 2.68 33.70 -7.59
C ILE A 400 2.62 32.44 -6.71
N CYS A 401 3.36 32.47 -5.61
CA CYS A 401 3.20 31.58 -4.46
C CYS A 401 2.25 32.23 -3.45
N PRO A 402 1.18 31.54 -3.05
CA PRO A 402 0.71 31.70 -1.67
C PRO A 402 0.43 30.33 -1.02
N GLN A 403 1.35 29.92 -0.14
CA GLN A 403 1.30 28.77 0.76
C GLN A 403 0.17 28.81 1.83
N GLU A 404 -1.02 29.33 1.52
CA GLU A 404 -2.14 29.40 2.48
C GLU A 404 -3.44 28.74 1.97
N ILE A 405 -3.36 27.78 1.04
CA ILE A 405 -4.54 27.08 0.48
C ILE A 405 -4.35 25.56 0.47
N PHE A 406 -4.04 24.95 1.62
CA PHE A 406 -4.10 23.49 1.78
C PHE A 406 -4.49 23.12 3.21
N GLU A 407 -5.79 23.16 3.48
CA GLU A 407 -6.41 22.24 4.42
C GLU A 407 -7.83 21.97 3.90
N VAL A 408 -8.29 20.73 4.05
CA VAL A 408 -9.56 20.14 3.60
C VAL A 408 -9.50 19.43 2.24
N CYS A 409 -10.01 18.19 2.24
CA CYS A 409 -10.11 17.18 1.16
C CYS A 409 -8.96 16.17 1.03
N TYR A 410 -8.69 15.43 2.11
CA TYR A 410 -8.36 13.99 2.04
C TYR A 410 -9.01 13.31 3.25
N GLU A 411 -10.34 13.26 3.25
CA GLU A 411 -11.09 12.28 4.05
C GLU A 411 -11.65 11.24 3.08
N GLU A 412 -11.60 9.98 3.52
CA GLU A 412 -12.28 8.81 2.95
C GLU A 412 -11.67 8.18 1.68
N VAL A 413 -10.53 7.52 1.86
CA VAL A 413 -10.35 6.18 1.30
C VAL A 413 -9.95 5.27 2.46
N GLU A 414 -10.97 4.66 3.06
CA GLU A 414 -10.82 3.61 4.08
C GLU A 414 -9.98 2.45 3.50
N TRP A 415 -8.92 2.08 4.21
CA TRP A 415 -8.07 0.91 3.96
C TRP A 415 -8.31 -0.14 5.04
#